data_AF-X1UYB2-F1
#
_entry.id   AF-X1UYB2-F1
#
_cell.length_a   1.000
_cell.length_b   1.000
_cell.length_c   1.000
_cell.angle_alpha   90.00
_cell.angle_beta   90.00
_cell.angle_gamma   90.00
#
_symmetry.space_group_name_H-M   'P 1'
#
loop_
_entity.id
_entity.type
_entity.pdbx_description
1 polymer ?
#
loop_
_entity_poly.entity_id
_entity_poly.type
_entity_poly.pdbx_seq_one_letter_code
_entity_poly.pdbx_strand_id
1 'polypeptide(L)'
;CEEDHFRIQYLLPGLQLSNIWKLINKVDGEIEKKVTYAFSEKEGYLTSCPTNVGTGMRASIMLHLPALVMINGINDMLKAISKIGYVVRGFYGEGTEVMGNLFQVSNQITLGLSEEEIIDNLEKVNQQIINKEQKVRKDLLSNSKNQLEDQAWRAYGKMKESNSIEEKKEEEVKFLSLFCIFFL
;
A
#
# COMPACT_ATOMS: atom_id res chain seq x y z
N CYS A 1 11.60 5.45 23.20
CA CYS A 1 10.62 4.37 22.97
C CYS A 1 9.54 4.91 22.05
N GLU A 2 9.01 4.07 21.18
CA GLU A 2 7.79 4.37 20.41
C GLU A 2 6.56 4.20 21.34
N GLU A 3 5.36 3.97 20.79
CA GLU A 3 4.15 3.66 21.57
C GLU A 3 4.28 2.35 22.37
N ASP A 4 5.03 1.36 21.85
CA ASP A 4 5.29 0.06 22.47
C ASP A 4 6.79 -0.17 22.73
N HIS A 5 7.12 -1.15 23.58
CA HIS A 5 8.51 -1.49 23.91
C HIS A 5 9.28 -2.09 22.72
N PHE A 6 8.60 -2.87 21.88
CA PHE A 6 9.18 -3.51 20.70
C PHE A 6 8.29 -3.25 19.49
N ARG A 7 8.94 -2.87 18.38
CA ARG A 7 8.34 -2.85 17.05
C ARG A 7 9.31 -3.48 16.07
N ILE A 8 8.94 -4.64 15.53
CA ILE A 8 9.71 -5.33 14.50
C ILE A 8 9.14 -4.94 13.15
N GLN A 9 9.98 -4.37 12.28
CA GLN A 9 9.58 -3.94 10.95
C GLN A 9 10.52 -4.51 9.90
N TYR A 10 9.93 -4.99 8.80
CA TYR A 10 10.66 -5.47 7.64
C TYR A 10 9.97 -4.98 6.37
N LEU A 11 10.76 -4.67 5.33
CA LEU A 11 10.28 -4.11 4.08
C LEU A 11 10.93 -4.85 2.91
N LEU A 12 10.11 -5.33 1.98
CA LEU A 12 10.56 -5.93 0.72
C LEU A 12 9.85 -5.26 -0.47
N PRO A 13 10.50 -5.19 -1.64
CA PRO A 13 9.86 -4.72 -2.85
C PRO A 13 8.85 -5.74 -3.39
N GLY A 14 7.80 -5.24 -4.05
CA GLY A 14 6.77 -6.08 -4.66
C GLY A 14 5.83 -6.76 -3.65
N LEU A 15 5.09 -7.76 -4.12
CA LEU A 15 4.12 -8.50 -3.31
C LEU A 15 4.80 -9.72 -2.68
N GLN A 16 5.34 -9.55 -1.47
CA GLN A 16 6.13 -10.58 -0.77
C GLN A 16 5.78 -10.70 0.72
N LEU A 17 4.52 -10.48 1.13
CA LEU A 17 4.17 -10.45 2.56
C LEU A 17 4.42 -11.81 3.22
N SER A 18 4.15 -12.92 2.55
CA SER A 18 4.44 -14.25 3.11
C SER A 18 5.95 -14.50 3.31
N ASN A 19 6.84 -13.89 2.52
CA ASN A 19 8.29 -13.93 2.77
C ASN A 19 8.70 -13.03 3.92
N ILE A 20 8.13 -11.82 3.99
CA ILE A 20 8.32 -10.90 5.12
C ILE A 20 7.94 -11.58 6.43
N TRP A 21 6.78 -12.26 6.45
CA TRP A 21 6.28 -12.95 7.62
C TRP A 21 7.21 -14.05 8.12
N LYS A 22 7.72 -14.90 7.22
CA LYS A 22 8.69 -15.95 7.59
C LYS A 22 9.93 -15.36 8.27
N LEU A 23 10.39 -14.19 7.81
CA LEU A 23 11.55 -13.51 8.40
C LEU A 23 11.21 -12.88 9.75
N ILE A 24 10.09 -12.17 9.84
CA ILE A 24 9.64 -11.53 11.10
C ILE A 24 9.35 -12.58 12.16
N ASN A 25 8.60 -13.63 11.86
CA ASN A 25 8.24 -14.70 12.80
C ASN A 25 9.49 -15.41 13.35
N LYS A 26 10.52 -15.60 12.51
CA LYS A 26 11.80 -16.14 12.96
C LYS A 26 12.50 -15.19 13.93
N VAL A 27 12.52 -13.89 13.63
CA VAL A 27 13.15 -12.89 14.51
C VAL A 27 12.39 -12.78 15.83
N ASP A 28 11.06 -12.74 15.77
CA ASP A 28 10.19 -12.64 16.94
C ASP A 28 10.37 -13.82 17.89
N GLY A 29 10.38 -15.06 17.37
CA GLY A 29 10.64 -16.25 18.16
C GLY A 29 12.05 -16.32 18.78
N GLU A 30 13.05 -15.63 18.23
CA GLU A 30 14.37 -15.52 18.87
C GLU A 30 14.40 -14.47 19.99
N ILE A 31 13.55 -13.44 19.91
CA ILE A 31 13.42 -12.40 20.94
C ILE A 31 12.62 -12.94 22.12
N GLU A 32 11.51 -13.65 21.86
CA GLU A 32 10.64 -14.22 22.88
C GLU A 32 11.37 -15.21 23.80
N LYS A 33 12.42 -15.90 23.29
CA LYS A 33 13.31 -16.74 24.11
C LYS A 33 14.09 -15.98 25.19
N LYS A 34 14.26 -14.67 25.03
CA LYS A 34 15.09 -13.81 25.90
C LYS A 34 14.26 -12.83 26.72
N VAL A 35 13.04 -12.53 26.28
CA VAL A 35 12.16 -11.52 26.88
C VAL A 35 10.73 -12.05 26.92
N THR A 36 10.05 -11.84 28.04
CA THR A 36 8.63 -12.17 28.16
C THR A 36 7.78 -11.01 27.63
N TYR A 37 6.94 -11.30 26.63
CA TYR A 37 5.98 -10.34 26.10
C TYR A 37 4.77 -10.18 27.03
N ALA A 38 4.17 -8.99 27.01
CA ALA A 38 2.91 -8.74 27.69
C ALA A 38 1.79 -9.39 26.85
N PHE A 39 1.27 -10.53 27.31
CA PHE A 39 0.28 -11.32 26.60
C PHE A 39 -0.87 -11.74 27.52
N SER A 40 -2.08 -11.75 26.97
CA SER A 40 -3.31 -12.18 27.61
C SER A 40 -3.97 -13.27 26.77
N GLU A 41 -4.39 -14.38 27.37
CA GLU A 41 -5.08 -15.46 26.64
C GLU A 41 -6.37 -15.00 25.94
N LYS A 42 -7.02 -13.96 26.49
CA LYS A 42 -8.26 -13.41 25.93
C LYS A 42 -8.01 -12.32 24.89
N GLU A 43 -6.97 -11.51 25.07
CA GLU A 43 -6.76 -10.25 24.33
C GLU A 43 -5.53 -10.28 23.42
N GLY A 44 -4.72 -11.34 23.46
CA GLY A 44 -3.48 -11.46 22.69
C GLY A 44 -2.36 -10.59 23.26
N TYR A 45 -1.49 -10.10 22.39
CA TYR A 45 -0.42 -9.17 22.73
C TYR A 45 -0.99 -7.82 23.19
N LEU A 46 -0.55 -7.39 24.37
CA LEU A 46 -0.95 -6.14 24.99
C LEU A 46 -0.05 -5.00 24.47
N THR A 47 -0.68 -3.91 24.08
CA THR A 47 -0.06 -2.76 23.41
C THR A 47 -0.70 -1.48 23.92
N SER A 48 0.05 -0.39 23.93
CA SER A 48 -0.44 0.94 24.29
C SER A 48 -1.48 1.47 23.28
N CYS A 49 -1.47 0.95 22.05
CA CYS A 49 -2.35 1.38 20.97
C CYS A 49 -3.51 0.39 20.78
N PRO A 50 -4.77 0.78 21.07
CA PRO A 50 -5.91 -0.13 21.00
C PRO A 50 -6.12 -0.80 19.63
N THR A 51 -5.62 -0.21 18.54
CA THR A 51 -5.73 -0.77 17.19
C THR A 51 -4.79 -1.95 16.93
N ASN A 52 -3.79 -2.16 17.79
CA ASN A 52 -2.81 -3.23 17.64
C ASN A 52 -3.10 -4.45 18.56
N VAL A 53 -4.09 -4.37 19.46
CA VAL A 53 -4.42 -5.46 20.39
C VAL A 53 -4.80 -6.74 19.64
N GLY A 54 -4.37 -7.90 20.14
CA GLY A 54 -4.53 -9.19 19.48
C GLY A 54 -3.19 -9.69 18.95
N THR A 55 -3.02 -9.73 17.63
CA THR A 55 -1.77 -10.18 17.01
C THR A 55 -0.63 -9.15 17.08
N GLY A 56 -0.89 -7.87 17.39
CA GLY A 56 0.12 -6.82 17.26
C GLY A 56 0.53 -6.53 15.81
N MET A 57 -0.02 -7.26 14.83
CA MET A 57 0.43 -7.22 13.44
C MET A 57 -0.21 -6.08 12.67
N ARG A 58 0.64 -5.28 12.03
CA ARG A 58 0.24 -4.36 10.96
C ARG A 58 0.97 -4.70 9.67
N ALA A 59 0.26 -5.35 8.75
CA ALA A 59 0.72 -5.63 7.41
C ALA A 59 0.19 -4.58 6.43
N SER A 60 1.03 -4.15 5.48
CA SER A 60 0.61 -3.20 4.45
C SER A 60 1.33 -3.42 3.14
N ILE A 61 0.64 -3.16 2.04
CA ILE A 61 1.20 -3.16 0.68
C ILE A 61 0.99 -1.77 0.10
N MET A 62 2.05 -1.24 -0.52
CA MET A 62 1.99 0.00 -1.29
C MET A 62 1.77 -0.34 -2.77
N LEU A 63 0.75 0.26 -3.36
CA LEU A 63 0.34 0.06 -4.74
C LEU A 63 0.38 1.37 -5.49
N HIS A 64 0.87 1.33 -6.73
CA HIS A 64 0.75 2.43 -7.68
C HIS A 64 -0.42 2.15 -8.62
N LEU A 65 -1.49 2.93 -8.53
CA LEU A 65 -2.78 2.70 -9.22
C LEU A 65 -3.16 3.84 -10.17
N PRO A 66 -2.27 4.26 -11.09
CA PRO A 66 -2.49 5.43 -11.91
C PRO A 66 -3.61 5.22 -12.95
N ALA A 67 -3.78 4.02 -13.52
CA ALA A 67 -4.82 3.79 -14.52
C ALA A 67 -6.22 3.82 -13.91
N LEU A 68 -6.39 3.20 -12.73
CA LEU A 68 -7.63 3.28 -11.96
C LEU A 68 -8.00 4.71 -11.57
N VAL A 69 -7.01 5.56 -11.27
CA VAL A 69 -7.26 6.98 -11.01
C VAL A 69 -7.64 7.71 -12.30
N MET A 70 -6.97 7.45 -13.42
CA MET A 70 -7.28 8.10 -14.71
C MET A 70 -8.72 7.85 -15.19
N ILE A 71 -9.27 6.68 -14.91
CA ILE A 71 -10.67 6.36 -15.26
C ILE A 71 -11.68 6.74 -14.16
N ASN A 72 -11.27 7.48 -13.13
CA ASN A 72 -12.07 7.81 -11.93
C ASN A 72 -12.65 6.58 -11.20
N GLY A 73 -12.06 5.39 -11.39
CA GLY A 73 -12.54 4.12 -10.84
C GLY A 73 -12.01 3.79 -9.43
N ILE A 74 -11.14 4.65 -8.88
CA ILE A 74 -10.49 4.43 -7.59
C ILE A 74 -11.50 4.49 -6.43
N ASN A 75 -12.43 5.44 -6.42
CA ASN A 75 -13.34 5.66 -5.29
C ASN A 75 -14.24 4.46 -4.99
N ASP A 76 -14.75 3.79 -6.03
CA ASP A 76 -15.59 2.60 -5.86
C ASP A 76 -14.78 1.42 -5.33
N MET A 77 -13.53 1.31 -5.75
CA MET A 77 -12.59 0.30 -5.26
C MET A 77 -12.24 0.55 -3.78
N LEU A 78 -11.94 1.79 -3.39
CA LEU A 78 -11.68 2.17 -1.99
C LEU A 78 -12.88 1.84 -1.08
N LYS A 79 -14.11 2.16 -1.53
CA LYS A 79 -15.34 1.83 -0.80
C LYS A 79 -15.52 0.32 -0.64
N ALA A 80 -15.23 -0.46 -1.68
CA ALA A 80 -15.34 -1.92 -1.63
C ALA A 80 -14.35 -2.52 -0.62
N ILE A 81 -13.10 -2.04 -0.60
CA ILE A 81 -12.07 -2.50 0.33
C ILE A 81 -12.41 -2.11 1.78
N SER A 82 -12.89 -0.89 2.00
CA SER A 82 -13.28 -0.45 3.34
C SER A 82 -14.41 -1.31 3.93
N LYS A 83 -15.35 -1.80 3.10
CA LYS A 83 -16.44 -2.69 3.54
C LYS A 83 -15.97 -4.06 4.02
N ILE A 84 -14.81 -4.53 3.58
CA ILE A 84 -14.24 -5.84 3.96
C ILE A 84 -13.21 -5.74 5.09
N GLY A 85 -13.14 -4.59 5.80
CA GLY A 85 -12.31 -4.45 7.02
C GLY A 85 -10.85 -4.06 6.76
N TYR A 86 -10.55 -3.52 5.58
CA TYR A 86 -9.21 -3.04 5.24
C TYR A 86 -9.19 -1.51 5.11
N VAL A 87 -8.08 -0.90 5.49
CA VAL A 87 -7.88 0.54 5.37
C VAL A 87 -7.01 0.82 4.15
N VAL A 88 -7.48 1.73 3.30
CA VAL A 88 -6.68 2.28 2.21
C VAL A 88 -6.40 3.75 2.49
N ARG A 89 -5.14 4.16 2.40
CA ARG A 89 -4.71 5.55 2.57
C ARG A 89 -3.86 5.99 1.39
N GLY A 90 -3.98 7.24 0.97
CA GLY A 90 -3.01 7.86 0.08
C GLY A 90 -1.66 8.02 0.79
N PHE A 91 -0.56 7.87 0.06
CA PHE A 91 0.78 8.04 0.64
C PHE A 91 1.14 9.53 0.88
N TYR A 92 0.65 10.43 0.02
CA TYR A 92 0.83 11.88 0.12
C TYR A 92 -0.52 12.60 0.06
N GLY A 93 -0.79 13.46 1.06
CA GLY A 93 -1.98 14.32 1.15
C GLY A 93 -2.66 14.27 2.52
N GLU A 94 -3.01 15.43 3.09
CA GLU A 94 -4.01 15.51 4.16
C GLU A 94 -5.41 15.44 3.52
N GLY A 95 -6.16 14.36 3.74
CA GLY A 95 -7.52 14.20 3.21
C GLY A 95 -7.65 13.21 2.04
N THR A 96 -8.51 13.52 1.06
CA THR A 96 -8.91 12.62 -0.05
C THR A 96 -8.05 12.72 -1.30
N GLU A 97 -7.18 13.73 -1.40
CA GLU A 97 -6.28 13.89 -2.56
C GLU A 97 -5.02 13.04 -2.35
N VAL A 98 -4.87 12.01 -3.16
CA VAL A 98 -3.72 11.10 -3.13
C VAL A 98 -2.71 11.56 -4.18
N MET A 99 -1.67 12.27 -3.77
CA MET A 99 -0.62 12.67 -4.70
C MET A 99 0.15 11.44 -5.19
N GLY A 100 0.35 11.36 -6.50
CA GLY A 100 1.16 10.31 -7.14
C GLY A 100 0.50 8.97 -7.37
N ASN A 101 -0.81 8.86 -7.14
CA ASN A 101 -1.56 7.60 -7.32
C ASN A 101 -0.97 6.44 -6.51
N LEU A 102 -0.31 6.74 -5.39
CA LEU A 102 0.26 5.77 -4.46
C LEU A 102 -0.69 5.53 -3.29
N PHE A 103 -1.12 4.28 -3.15
CA PHE A 103 -2.10 3.86 -2.16
C PHE A 103 -1.47 2.80 -1.27
N GLN A 104 -1.63 2.94 0.04
CA GLN A 104 -1.27 1.93 1.03
C GLN A 104 -2.52 1.19 1.45
N VAL A 105 -2.56 -0.12 1.24
CA VAL A 105 -3.62 -1.01 1.73
C VAL A 105 -3.09 -1.76 2.96
N SER A 106 -3.79 -1.70 4.07
CA SER A 106 -3.39 -2.32 5.34
C SER A 106 -4.55 -2.97 6.08
N ASN A 107 -4.27 -3.98 6.91
CA ASN A 107 -5.28 -4.57 7.77
C ASN A 107 -5.73 -3.58 8.86
N GLN A 108 -7.03 -3.57 9.14
CA GLN A 108 -7.57 -2.88 10.31
C GLN A 108 -7.79 -3.83 11.49
N ILE A 109 -8.13 -5.09 11.16
CA ILE A 109 -8.45 -6.12 12.13
C ILE A 109 -7.16 -6.81 12.56
N THR A 110 -6.95 -6.84 13.86
CA THR A 110 -5.79 -7.41 14.55
C THR A 110 -6.19 -8.45 15.62
N LEU A 111 -7.46 -8.45 16.04
CA LEU A 111 -8.01 -9.40 17.01
C LEU A 111 -8.95 -10.40 16.33
N GLY A 112 -8.84 -11.67 16.70
CA GLY A 112 -9.74 -12.75 16.24
C GLY A 112 -9.38 -13.36 14.88
N LEU A 113 -8.28 -12.94 14.26
CA LEU A 113 -7.67 -13.59 13.10
C LEU A 113 -6.23 -13.95 13.44
N SER A 114 -5.73 -15.06 12.90
CA SER A 114 -4.30 -15.35 12.93
C SER A 114 -3.51 -14.44 12.00
N GLU A 115 -2.23 -14.27 12.30
CA GLU A 115 -1.27 -13.52 11.49
C GLU A 115 -1.22 -14.04 10.04
N GLU A 116 -1.23 -15.36 9.87
CA GLU A 116 -1.23 -16.00 8.54
C GLU A 116 -2.51 -15.68 7.76
N GLU A 117 -3.67 -15.72 8.39
CA GLU A 117 -4.94 -15.32 7.75
C GLU A 117 -4.94 -13.84 7.36
N ILE A 118 -4.38 -12.96 8.21
CA ILE A 118 -4.26 -11.53 7.91
C ILE A 118 -3.41 -11.34 6.63
N ILE A 119 -2.27 -12.02 6.55
CA ILE A 119 -1.35 -11.96 5.40
C ILE A 119 -2.02 -12.51 4.15
N ASP A 120 -2.60 -13.71 4.21
CA ASP A 120 -3.24 -14.37 3.08
C ASP A 120 -4.38 -13.53 2.51
N ASN A 121 -5.23 -12.99 3.39
CA ASN A 121 -6.36 -12.17 2.97
C ASN A 121 -5.88 -10.84 2.38
N LEU A 122 -4.85 -10.21 2.96
CA LEU A 122 -4.27 -8.99 2.44
C LEU A 122 -3.61 -9.21 1.07
N GLU A 123 -2.87 -10.30 0.88
CA GLU A 123 -2.29 -10.67 -0.43
C GLU A 123 -3.39 -10.91 -1.47
N LYS A 124 -4.46 -11.65 -1.14
CA LYS A 124 -5.60 -11.89 -2.04
C LYS A 124 -6.28 -10.59 -2.47
N VAL A 125 -6.58 -9.69 -1.53
CA VAL A 125 -7.20 -8.40 -1.83
C VAL A 125 -6.30 -7.58 -2.75
N ASN A 126 -5.00 -7.47 -2.43
CA ASN A 126 -4.06 -6.69 -3.25
C ASN A 126 -3.87 -7.30 -4.64
N GLN A 127 -3.86 -8.63 -4.78
CA GLN A 127 -3.79 -9.28 -6.08
C GLN A 127 -5.00 -8.94 -6.97
N GLN A 128 -6.21 -8.84 -6.40
CA GLN A 128 -7.38 -8.40 -7.15
C GLN A 128 -7.25 -6.96 -7.65
N ILE A 129 -6.71 -6.07 -6.81
CA ILE A 129 -6.46 -4.66 -7.19
C ILE A 129 -5.43 -4.59 -8.32
N ILE A 130 -4.32 -5.31 -8.19
CA ILE A 130 -3.26 -5.39 -9.21
C ILE A 130 -3.84 -5.87 -10.54
N ASN A 131 -4.62 -6.96 -10.52
CA ASN A 131 -5.24 -7.50 -11.73
C ASN A 131 -6.20 -6.48 -12.39
N LYS A 132 -6.96 -5.72 -11.58
CA LYS A 132 -7.88 -4.68 -12.07
C LYS A 132 -7.11 -3.52 -12.70
N GLU A 133 -6.06 -3.03 -12.04
CA GLU A 133 -5.16 -1.99 -12.57
C GLU A 133 -4.54 -2.42 -13.90
N GLN A 134 -3.97 -3.63 -13.96
CA GLN A 134 -3.37 -4.17 -15.19
C GLN A 134 -4.37 -4.30 -16.33
N LYS A 135 -5.62 -4.68 -16.05
CA LYS A 135 -6.69 -4.72 -17.06
C LYS A 135 -6.98 -3.33 -17.61
N VAL A 136 -7.19 -2.34 -16.73
CA VAL A 136 -7.46 -0.96 -17.14
C VAL A 136 -6.29 -0.37 -17.92
N ARG A 137 -5.04 -0.63 -17.50
CA ARG A 137 -3.84 -0.23 -18.27
C ARG A 137 -3.86 -0.78 -19.68
N LYS A 138 -4.15 -2.07 -19.86
CA LYS A 138 -4.25 -2.69 -21.19
C LYS A 138 -5.34 -2.03 -22.04
N ASP A 139 -6.51 -1.77 -21.47
CA ASP A 139 -7.63 -1.13 -22.17
C ASP A 139 -7.29 0.32 -22.57
N LEU A 140 -6.60 1.06 -21.70
CA LEU A 140 -6.11 2.41 -22.00
C LEU A 140 -5.06 2.40 -23.13
N LEU A 141 -4.11 1.47 -23.07
CA LEU A 141 -3.07 1.32 -24.09
C LEU A 141 -3.64 0.86 -25.43
N SER A 142 -4.71 0.05 -25.46
CA SER A 142 -5.32 -0.36 -26.74
C SER A 142 -6.13 0.76 -27.39
N ASN A 143 -6.80 1.61 -26.59
CA ASN A 143 -7.74 2.61 -27.10
C ASN A 143 -7.09 3.99 -27.34
N SER A 144 -6.07 4.34 -26.55
CA SER A 144 -5.53 5.72 -26.50
C SER A 144 -4.00 5.77 -26.51
N LYS A 145 -3.32 4.76 -27.08
CA LYS A 145 -1.85 4.65 -27.06
C LYS A 145 -1.12 5.95 -27.40
N ASN A 146 -1.44 6.53 -28.56
CA ASN A 146 -0.75 7.74 -29.04
C ASN A 146 -1.00 8.96 -28.15
N GLN A 147 -2.19 9.06 -27.55
CA GLN A 147 -2.51 10.15 -26.62
C GLN A 147 -1.76 9.98 -25.30
N LEU A 148 -1.68 8.76 -24.77
CA LEU A 148 -0.93 8.46 -23.55
C LEU A 148 0.56 8.67 -23.76
N GLU A 149 1.08 8.29 -24.92
CA GLU A 149 2.46 8.52 -25.32
C GLU A 149 2.80 10.02 -25.41
N ASP A 150 1.97 10.81 -26.09
CA ASP A 150 2.12 12.27 -26.15
C ASP A 150 2.07 12.90 -24.75
N GLN A 151 1.15 12.47 -23.89
CA GLN A 151 1.08 12.93 -22.51
C GLN A 151 2.33 12.58 -21.71
N ALA A 152 2.86 11.37 -21.85
CA ALA A 152 4.11 10.96 -21.21
C ALA A 152 5.31 11.77 -21.72
N TRP A 153 5.42 12.02 -23.02
CA TRP A 153 6.51 12.83 -23.56
C TRP A 153 6.41 14.31 -23.17
N ARG A 154 5.22 14.89 -23.11
CA ARG A 154 5.01 16.26 -22.60
C ARG A 154 5.38 16.38 -21.13
N ALA A 155 4.99 15.38 -20.33
CA ALA A 155 5.36 15.26 -18.93
C ALA A 155 6.89 15.26 -18.75
N TYR A 156 7.59 14.45 -19.54
CA TYR A 156 9.06 14.38 -19.55
C TYR A 156 9.71 15.71 -19.93
N GLY A 157 9.23 16.35 -21.00
CA GLY A 157 9.76 17.63 -21.47
C GLY A 157 9.65 18.71 -20.39
N LYS A 158 8.50 18.79 -19.70
CA LYS A 158 8.30 19.72 -18.58
C LYS A 158 9.31 19.49 -17.45
N MET A 159 9.55 18.23 -17.07
CA MET A 159 10.50 17.89 -16.00
C MET A 159 11.96 18.19 -16.39
N LYS A 160 12.30 18.00 -17.66
CA LYS A 160 13.68 18.21 -18.15
C LYS A 160 14.07 19.69 -18.18
N GLU A 161 13.14 20.58 -18.52
CA GLU A 161 13.41 22.01 -18.73
C GLU A 161 13.20 22.86 -17.46
N SER A 162 12.73 22.28 -16.35
CA SER A 162 12.46 23.02 -15.12
C SER A 162 13.74 23.32 -14.32
N ASN A 163 14.05 24.60 -14.12
CA ASN A 163 15.18 25.06 -13.30
C ASN A 163 14.92 25.07 -11.77
N SER A 164 13.66 24.91 -11.37
CA SER A 164 13.25 24.70 -9.97
C SER A 164 11.97 23.88 -9.95
N ILE A 165 11.94 22.86 -9.11
CA ILE A 165 10.82 21.94 -8.94
C ILE A 165 10.24 22.21 -7.56
N GLU A 166 8.99 22.67 -7.50
CA GLU A 166 8.29 22.90 -6.23
C GLU A 166 7.57 21.62 -5.82
N GLU A 167 7.90 21.09 -4.64
CA GLU A 167 7.46 19.80 -4.06
C GLU A 167 5.93 19.56 -4.02
N LYS A 168 5.12 20.59 -4.31
CA LYS A 168 3.64 20.59 -4.19
C LYS A 168 2.88 20.51 -5.51
N LYS A 169 3.53 20.46 -6.68
CA LYS A 169 2.77 20.40 -7.94
C LYS A 169 2.31 18.96 -8.19
N GLU A 170 1.02 18.71 -7.95
CA GLU A 170 0.32 17.47 -8.36
C GLU A 170 0.66 17.02 -9.78
N GLU A 171 0.93 17.98 -10.68
CA GLU A 171 1.32 17.72 -12.07
C GLU A 171 2.55 16.81 -12.16
N GLU A 172 3.53 16.96 -11.27
CA GLU A 172 4.82 16.24 -11.34
C GLU A 172 4.71 14.78 -10.90
N VAL A 173 3.90 14.53 -9.88
CA VAL A 173 3.63 13.15 -9.45
C VAL A 173 2.63 12.46 -10.40
N LYS A 174 1.76 13.22 -11.07
CA LYS A 174 0.97 12.75 -12.22
C LYS A 174 1.90 12.39 -13.39
N PHE A 175 2.97 13.15 -13.65
CA PHE A 175 3.95 12.88 -14.71
C PHE A 175 4.72 11.57 -14.49
N LEU A 176 5.27 11.36 -13.29
CA LEU A 176 5.90 10.08 -12.93
C LEU A 176 4.90 8.92 -13.04
N SER A 177 3.64 9.17 -12.70
CA SER A 177 2.59 8.15 -12.79
C SER A 177 2.25 7.74 -14.23
N LEU A 178 2.24 8.69 -15.17
CA LEU A 178 2.00 8.45 -16.60
C LEU A 178 3.11 7.60 -17.23
N PHE A 179 4.37 7.88 -16.85
CA PHE A 179 5.52 7.07 -17.27
C PHE A 179 5.37 5.60 -16.87
N CYS A 180 4.97 5.36 -15.62
CA CYS A 180 4.74 4.01 -15.10
C CYS A 180 3.55 3.29 -15.75
N ILE A 181 2.64 3.97 -16.47
CA ILE A 181 1.59 3.29 -17.25
C ILE A 181 2.12 2.84 -18.61
N PHE A 182 2.94 3.69 -19.25
CA PHE A 182 3.35 3.48 -20.63
C PHE A 182 4.60 2.60 -20.77
N PHE A 183 5.56 2.74 -19.84
CA PHE A 183 6.86 2.09 -19.90
C PHE A 183 7.04 0.90 -18.94
N LEU A 184 6.12 0.71 -17.99
CA LEU A 184 6.14 -0.37 -16.98
C LEU A 184 4.81 -1.13 -16.93
#